data_AF-A0A174GVJ2-F1
#
_entry.id   AF-A0A174GVJ2-F1
#
_cell.length_a   1.000
_cell.length_b   1.000
_cell.length_c   1.000
_cell.angle_alpha   90.00
_cell.angle_beta   90.00
_cell.angle_gamma   90.00
#
_symmetry.space_group_name_H-M   'P 1'
#
loop_
_entity.id
_entity.type
_entity.pdbx_description
1 polymer ?
#
loop_
_entity_poly.entity_id
_entity_poly.type
_entity_poly.pdbx_seq_one_letter_code
_entity_poly.pdbx_strand_id
1 'polypeptide(L)'
;MDNNFLKVYSDKNNVYLGFVLDGLEEQNIRYEVLALELIGELNLAKVPFNMAIELNQNNVELKSSDFKGVVNFKVTISNKKIAKEFGLDVGRYIKKIPLKGDWYE
;
A
#
# COMPACT_ATOMS: atom_id res chain seq x y z
N MET A 1 22.53 5.65 2.67
CA MET A 1 21.67 4.55 2.19
C MET A 1 20.28 5.13 2.07
N ASP A 2 19.75 5.23 0.86
CA ASP A 2 18.39 5.73 0.66
C ASP A 2 17.43 4.74 1.33
N ASN A 3 16.61 5.27 2.23
CA ASN A 3 15.76 4.46 3.10
C ASN A 3 14.56 3.95 2.26
N ASN A 4 14.76 2.90 1.45
CA ASN A 4 13.83 2.38 0.43
C ASN A 4 12.60 1.63 0.99
N PHE A 5 12.16 1.94 2.20
CA PHE A 5 11.02 1.29 2.83
C PHE A 5 9.72 2.01 2.43
N LEU A 6 8.79 1.28 1.81
CA LEU A 6 7.44 1.76 1.53
C LEU A 6 6.77 2.18 2.83
N LYS A 7 6.18 3.38 2.89
CA LYS A 7 5.49 3.85 4.08
C LYS A 7 4.08 3.26 4.14
N VAL A 8 3.73 2.67 5.26
CA VAL A 8 2.40 2.10 5.52
C VAL A 8 1.81 2.77 6.75
N TYR A 9 0.77 3.56 6.58
CA TYR A 9 0.08 4.27 7.65
C TYR A 9 -1.14 3.45 8.08
N SER A 10 -1.18 3.03 9.34
CA SER A 10 -2.28 2.22 9.86
C SER A 10 -2.50 2.45 11.36
N ASP A 11 -3.72 2.18 11.83
CA ASP A 11 -3.97 1.92 13.25
C ASP A 11 -3.24 0.60 13.63
N LYS A 12 -2.58 0.59 14.79
CA LYS A 12 -1.91 -0.61 15.35
C LYS A 12 -2.89 -1.76 15.59
N ASN A 13 -4.16 -1.46 15.82
CA ASN A 13 -5.22 -2.44 16.07
C ASN A 13 -5.94 -2.88 14.78
N ASN A 14 -5.48 -2.45 13.60
CA ASN A 14 -6.14 -2.81 12.35
C ASN A 14 -5.97 -4.31 12.05
N VAL A 15 -7.09 -5.04 12.04
CA VAL A 15 -7.13 -6.49 11.82
C VAL A 15 -6.65 -6.93 10.43
N TYR A 16 -6.59 -6.02 9.45
CA TYR A 16 -6.18 -6.30 8.08
C TYR A 16 -4.72 -5.97 7.80
N LEU A 17 -4.05 -5.20 8.67
CA LEU A 17 -2.67 -4.75 8.46
C LEU A 17 -1.74 -5.91 8.18
N GLY A 18 -1.75 -6.96 9.01
CA GLY A 18 -0.89 -8.13 8.81
C GLY A 18 -1.02 -8.76 7.43
N PHE A 19 -2.23 -8.87 6.88
CA PHE A 19 -2.45 -9.46 5.55
C PHE A 19 -1.91 -8.57 4.42
N VAL A 20 -2.04 -7.25 4.54
CA VAL A 20 -1.43 -6.31 3.59
C VAL A 20 0.09 -6.45 3.61
N LEU A 21 0.68 -6.52 4.80
CA LEU A 21 2.12 -6.68 4.98
C LEU A 21 2.62 -8.01 4.41
N ASP A 22 1.93 -9.13 4.69
CA ASP A 22 2.24 -10.44 4.12
C ASP A 22 2.33 -10.38 2.57
N GLY A 23 1.41 -9.67 1.92
CA GLY A 23 1.41 -9.49 0.47
C GLY A 23 2.63 -8.69 -0.04
N LEU A 24 3.05 -7.65 0.70
CA LEU A 24 4.26 -6.88 0.40
C LEU A 24 5.53 -7.72 0.57
N GLU A 25 5.61 -8.52 1.65
CA GLU A 25 6.75 -9.39 1.93
C GLU A 25 6.91 -10.49 0.88
N GLU A 26 5.82 -11.10 0.42
CA GLU A 26 5.85 -12.06 -0.70
C GLU A 26 6.34 -11.40 -2.01
N GLN A 27 6.16 -10.09 -2.15
CA GLN A 27 6.76 -9.30 -3.21
C GLN A 27 8.14 -8.76 -2.87
N ASN A 28 8.79 -9.17 -1.78
CA ASN A 28 10.10 -8.65 -1.35
C ASN A 28 10.13 -7.12 -1.25
N ILE A 29 9.00 -6.49 -0.91
CA ILE A 29 8.91 -5.05 -0.67
C ILE A 29 9.12 -4.81 0.81
N ARG A 30 10.19 -4.08 1.13
CA ARG A 30 10.43 -3.62 2.50
C ARG A 30 9.51 -2.45 2.81
N TYR A 31 8.99 -2.41 4.03
CA TYR A 31 8.04 -1.39 4.47
C TYR A 31 8.37 -0.90 5.88
N GLU A 32 7.88 0.29 6.19
CA GLU A 32 7.88 0.87 7.53
C GLU A 32 6.44 1.20 7.91
N VAL A 33 5.98 0.68 9.04
CA VAL A 33 4.65 0.98 9.57
C VAL A 33 4.71 2.23 10.43
N LEU A 34 3.89 3.22 10.06
CA LEU A 34 3.73 4.49 10.76
C LEU A 34 2.31 4.61 11.33
N ALA A 35 2.15 5.41 12.37
CA ALA A 35 0.84 5.67 12.95
C ALA A 35 -0.04 6.43 11.95
N LEU A 36 -1.32 6.04 11.85
CA LEU A 36 -2.27 6.65 10.91
C LEU A 36 -2.39 8.17 11.08
N GLU A 37 -2.31 8.67 12.31
CA GLU A 37 -2.34 10.11 12.63
C GLU A 37 -1.25 10.95 11.92
N LEU A 38 -0.14 10.33 11.53
CA LEU A 38 0.96 10.97 10.81
C LEU A 38 0.69 11.10 9.30
N ILE A 39 -0.43 10.60 8.78
CA ILE A 39 -0.74 10.67 7.35
C ILE A 39 -0.85 12.12 6.85
N GLY A 40 -1.24 13.06 7.72
CA GLY A 40 -1.30 14.48 7.38
C GLY A 40 0.07 15.10 7.07
N GLU A 41 1.16 14.46 7.50
CA GLU A 41 2.54 14.88 7.24
C GLU A 41 3.12 14.23 5.97
N LEU A 42 2.35 13.36 5.29
CA LEU A 42 2.80 12.64 4.10
C LEU A 42 3.17 13.62 2.97
N ASN A 43 4.43 13.55 2.57
CA ASN A 43 4.92 14.18 1.34
C ASN A 43 5.39 13.08 0.37
N LEU A 44 4.57 12.81 -0.65
CA LEU A 44 4.81 11.74 -1.61
C LEU A 44 6.17 11.90 -2.33
N ALA A 45 6.60 13.12 -2.63
CA ALA A 45 7.90 13.36 -3.29
C ALA A 45 9.13 13.08 -2.41
N LYS A 46 8.93 12.84 -1.11
CA LYS A 46 10.00 12.58 -0.12
C LYS A 46 10.02 11.14 0.38
N VAL A 47 9.05 10.31 -0.01
CA VAL A 47 8.98 8.90 0.39
C VAL A 47 9.41 7.98 -0.75
N PRO A 48 9.90 6.76 -0.45
CA PRO A 48 10.29 5.82 -1.48
C PRO A 48 9.18 5.53 -2.49
N PHE A 49 9.60 5.34 -3.74
CA PHE A 49 8.71 5.06 -4.87
C PHE A 49 7.67 6.15 -5.17
N ASN A 50 7.75 7.32 -4.51
CA ASN A 50 6.70 8.34 -4.49
C ASN A 50 5.32 7.78 -4.09
N MET A 51 5.31 6.79 -3.18
CA MET A 51 4.12 6.04 -2.80
C MET A 51 4.04 5.77 -1.29
N ALA A 52 2.80 5.69 -0.80
CA ALA A 52 2.48 5.27 0.55
C ALA A 52 1.15 4.52 0.59
N ILE A 53 0.98 3.61 1.55
CA ILE A 53 -0.30 2.95 1.80
C ILE A 53 -0.97 3.63 2.99
N GLU A 54 -2.23 3.99 2.85
CA GLU A 54 -3.12 4.35 3.96
C GLU A 54 -4.08 3.19 4.22
N LEU A 55 -4.12 2.70 5.45
CA LEU A 55 -5.05 1.67 5.90
C LEU A 55 -5.84 2.20 7.10
N ASN A 56 -7.09 2.58 6.85
CA ASN A 56 -7.99 3.13 7.85
C ASN A 56 -9.23 2.24 7.97
N GLN A 57 -9.40 1.60 9.13
CA GLN A 57 -10.45 0.61 9.37
C GLN A 57 -10.44 -0.50 8.29
N ASN A 58 -11.48 -0.58 7.47
CA ASN A 58 -11.60 -1.51 6.37
C ASN A 58 -11.25 -0.90 5.01
N ASN A 59 -10.83 0.36 4.93
CA ASN A 59 -10.46 0.99 3.67
C ASN A 59 -8.94 1.01 3.53
N VAL A 60 -8.47 0.58 2.37
CA VAL A 60 -7.06 0.65 2.01
C VAL A 60 -6.89 1.42 0.70
N GLU A 61 -5.92 2.33 0.70
CA GLU A 61 -5.60 3.18 -0.43
C GLU A 61 -4.08 3.19 -0.65
N LEU A 62 -3.62 2.98 -1.88
CA LEU A 62 -2.26 3.35 -2.27
C LEU A 62 -2.30 4.80 -2.74
N LYS A 63 -1.61 5.68 -2.04
CA LYS A 63 -1.38 7.06 -2.48
C LYS A 63 -0.13 7.10 -3.33
N SER A 64 -0.22 7.74 -4.50
CA SER A 64 0.90 7.95 -5.42
C SER A 64 0.76 9.31 -6.10
N SER A 65 1.87 10.02 -6.29
CA SER A 65 1.90 11.19 -7.19
C SER A 65 2.02 10.78 -8.66
N ASP A 66 2.37 9.52 -8.91
CA ASP A 66 2.86 9.03 -10.18
C ASP A 66 1.94 7.94 -10.75
N PHE A 67 0.66 7.91 -10.35
CA PHE A 67 -0.30 6.99 -10.96
C PHE A 67 -0.28 7.18 -12.48
N LYS A 68 0.15 6.15 -13.19
CA LYS A 68 0.17 6.15 -14.65
C LYS A 68 -1.13 5.53 -15.14
N GLY A 69 -1.98 6.35 -15.76
CA GLY A 69 -3.23 5.89 -16.36
C GLY A 69 -4.37 5.72 -15.35
N VAL A 70 -5.18 4.68 -15.52
CA VAL A 70 -6.47 4.45 -14.83
C VAL A 70 -6.35 3.58 -13.57
N VAL A 71 -5.12 3.35 -13.09
CA VAL A 71 -4.90 2.48 -11.93
C VAL A 71 -5.31 3.22 -10.65
N ASN A 72 -6.32 2.68 -9.96
CA ASN A 72 -6.79 3.16 -8.66
C ASN A 72 -6.78 2.01 -7.63
N PHE A 73 -5.79 2.04 -6.76
CA PHE A 73 -5.68 1.12 -5.62
C PHE A 73 -6.46 1.69 -4.43
N LYS A 74 -7.79 1.73 -4.53
CA LYS A 74 -8.67 2.15 -3.43
C LYS A 74 -9.79 1.14 -3.25
N VAL A 75 -9.79 0.44 -2.13
CA VAL A 75 -10.74 -0.66 -1.91
C VAL A 75 -11.20 -0.74 -0.46
N THR A 76 -12.47 -1.09 -0.28
CA THR A 76 -13.01 -1.53 1.01
C THR A 76 -12.74 -3.03 1.16
N ILE A 77 -11.85 -3.37 2.08
CA ILE A 77 -11.49 -4.74 2.47
C ILE A 77 -12.69 -5.40 3.16
N SER A 78 -13.28 -6.40 2.51
CA SER A 78 -14.34 -7.23 3.10
C SER A 78 -13.82 -8.53 3.72
N ASN A 79 -12.57 -8.92 3.42
CA ASN A 79 -11.96 -10.15 3.94
C ASN A 79 -10.42 -10.12 3.84
N LYS A 80 -9.79 -11.09 4.51
CA LYS A 80 -8.32 -11.26 4.58
C LYS A 80 -7.66 -11.48 3.20
N LYS A 81 -8.37 -12.12 2.27
CA LYS A 81 -7.85 -12.41 0.92
C LYS A 81 -7.67 -11.11 0.15
N ILE A 82 -8.65 -10.20 0.16
CA ILE A 82 -8.55 -8.89 -0.50
C ILE A 82 -7.40 -8.05 0.07
N ALA A 83 -7.23 -8.03 1.39
CA ALA A 83 -6.13 -7.33 2.04
C ALA A 83 -4.75 -7.83 1.55
N LYS A 84 -4.59 -9.16 1.43
CA LYS A 84 -3.36 -9.76 0.91
C LYS A 84 -3.15 -9.51 -0.57
N GLU A 85 -4.21 -9.63 -1.39
CA GLU A 85 -4.17 -9.34 -2.83
C GLU A 85 -3.78 -7.89 -3.11
N PHE A 86 -4.28 -6.95 -2.31
CA PHE A 86 -3.85 -5.55 -2.37
C PHE A 86 -2.33 -5.43 -2.17
N GLY A 87 -1.76 -5.99 -1.10
CA GLY A 87 -0.31 -5.94 -0.86
C GLY A 87 0.51 -6.57 -1.98
N LEU A 88 0.05 -7.71 -2.52
CA LEU A 88 0.69 -8.38 -3.66
C LEU A 88 0.71 -7.51 -4.91
N ASP A 89 -0.40 -6.82 -5.22
CA ASP A 89 -0.48 -6.00 -6.43
C ASP A 89 0.19 -4.63 -6.27
N VAL A 90 0.26 -4.06 -5.07
CA VAL A 90 1.14 -2.91 -4.80
C VAL A 90 2.60 -3.28 -5.12
N GLY A 91 3.06 -4.45 -4.67
CA GLY A 91 4.41 -4.91 -4.99
C GLY A 91 4.64 -5.18 -6.48
N ARG A 92 3.63 -5.69 -7.19
CA ARG A 92 3.67 -5.83 -8.66
C ARG A 92 3.76 -4.47 -9.36
N TYR A 93 2.98 -3.49 -8.88
CA TYR A 93 2.99 -2.13 -9.39
C TYR A 93 4.36 -1.47 -9.25
N ILE A 94 4.97 -1.53 -8.06
CA ILE A 94 6.32 -1.00 -7.80
C ILE A 94 7.36 -1.64 -8.73
N LYS A 95 7.26 -2.94 -8.96
CA LYS A 95 8.16 -3.70 -9.84
C LYS A 95 7.85 -3.55 -11.34
N LYS A 96 6.79 -2.83 -11.70
CA LYS A 96 6.32 -2.65 -13.09
C LYS A 96 6.03 -3.98 -13.80
N ILE A 97 5.44 -4.94 -13.09
CA ILE A 97 4.96 -6.21 -13.65
C ILE A 97 3.43 -6.24 -13.65
N PRO A 98 2.79 -7.10 -14.47
CA PRO A 98 1.33 -7.13 -14.59
C PRO A 98 0.62 -7.33 -13.24
N LEU A 99 -0.40 -6.51 -13.01
CA LEU A 99 -1.33 -6.65 -11.88
C LEU A 99 -2.22 -7.89 -12.06
N LYS A 100 -2.69 -8.48 -10.96
CA LYS A 100 -3.60 -9.63 -10.98
C LYS A 100 -5.03 -9.29 -10.58
N GLY A 101 -5.21 -8.35 -9.68
CA GLY A 101 -6.50 -7.83 -9.26
C GLY A 101 -7.07 -6.79 -10.22
N ASP A 102 -8.32 -6.42 -9.95
CA ASP A 102 -9.08 -5.48 -10.75
C ASP A 102 -8.98 -4.09 -10.11
N TRP A 103 -7.97 -3.33 -10.53
CA TRP A 103 -7.61 -2.02 -9.96
C TRP A 103 -7.75 -0.88 -10.97
N TYR A 104 -8.44 -1.13 -12.08
CA TYR A 104 -8.66 -0.14 -13.13
C TYR A 104 -10.06 0.47 -12.93
N GLU A 105 -10.19 1.78 -13.04
CA GLU A 105 -11.51 2.45 -13.11
C GLU A 105 -12.19 2.24 -14.47
#